data_AF-A0A1R3UHR0-F1
#
_entry.id   AF-A0A1R3UHR0-F1
#
_cell.length_a   1.000
_cell.length_b   1.000
_cell.length_c   1.000
_cell.angle_alpha   90.00
_cell.angle_beta   90.00
_cell.angle_gamma   90.00
#
_symmetry.space_group_name_H-M   'P 1'
#
loop_
_entity.id
_entity.type
_entity.pdbx_description
1 polymer ?
#
loop_
_entity_poly.entity_id
_entity_poly.type
_entity_poly.pdbx_seq_one_letter_code
_entity_poly.pdbx_strand_id
1 'polypeptide(L)'
;MLRFHSDLERTVRLHADDHVVGVSGPYLEEGGEWRPELLWHCGTVATMVVLLSDPQLDSEWCAREWGVFEERLRRFRPNGGAPHPLLPLVWRPLKVPLPRAVRKRQRLDWVEPVGHADRGVLDLMYTSPDDYRALCFRVGGLVARAAATPLPPLSTSEAESVEPAWKVRARADGAARKEDFTAGLDHSAPWETRVAHVLSRVPALDEEHLWRAFLSRLGELRGGRAQNPLLWPVTEPAFERASRLVEHLSHQHHASDTIAWLSLAVRETTGVDGAADALALLIPDPDTEGSLDP
;
A
#
# COMPACT_ATOMS: atom_id res chain seq x y z
N MET A 1 18.53 1.33 8.20
CA MET A 1 18.72 1.04 6.76
C MET A 1 20.08 0.40 6.50
N LEU A 2 21.19 0.96 6.97
CA LEU A 2 22.54 0.40 6.78
C LEU A 2 22.67 -1.08 7.23
N ARG A 3 22.17 -1.44 8.42
CA ARG A 3 22.15 -2.83 8.89
C ARG A 3 21.43 -3.79 7.95
N PHE A 4 20.23 -3.41 7.49
CA PHE A 4 19.45 -4.24 6.56
C PHE A 4 20.17 -4.45 5.23
N HIS A 5 20.76 -3.38 4.67
CA HIS A 5 21.56 -3.48 3.45
C HIS A 5 22.72 -4.47 3.61
N SER A 6 23.54 -4.32 4.66
CA SER A 6 24.68 -5.20 4.90
C SER A 6 24.28 -6.66 5.17
N ASP A 7 23.19 -6.87 5.91
CA ASP A 7 22.69 -8.22 6.20
C ASP A 7 22.12 -8.87 4.93
N LEU A 8 21.37 -8.13 4.12
CA LEU A 8 20.85 -8.61 2.86
C LEU A 8 21.98 -8.92 1.87
N GLU A 9 22.95 -8.02 1.70
CA GLU A 9 24.11 -8.24 0.83
C GLU A 9 24.86 -9.52 1.20
N ARG A 10 25.09 -9.75 2.49
CA ARG A 10 25.69 -10.99 2.98
C ARG A 10 24.89 -12.21 2.54
N THR A 11 23.56 -12.18 2.70
CA THR A 11 22.71 -13.32 2.28
C THR A 11 22.63 -13.50 0.77
N VAL A 12 22.70 -12.42 -0.02
CA VAL A 12 22.74 -12.53 -1.48
C VAL A 12 24.03 -13.23 -1.91
N ARG A 13 25.18 -12.88 -1.33
CA ARG A 13 26.45 -13.57 -1.60
C ARG A 13 26.40 -15.06 -1.29
N LEU A 14 25.69 -15.47 -0.23
CA LEU A 14 25.49 -16.89 0.08
C LEU A 14 24.67 -17.65 -0.98
N HIS A 15 23.81 -16.95 -1.72
CA HIS A 15 22.95 -17.53 -2.75
C HIS A 15 23.47 -17.34 -4.19
N ALA A 16 24.41 -16.43 -4.37
CA ALA A 16 24.99 -16.05 -5.65
C ALA A 16 26.52 -16.23 -5.61
N ASP A 17 27.23 -15.44 -6.40
CA ASP A 17 28.69 -15.34 -6.35
C ASP A 17 29.13 -14.36 -5.25
N ASP A 18 30.31 -14.56 -4.68
CA ASP A 18 30.91 -13.68 -3.66
C ASP A 18 31.14 -12.23 -4.15
N HIS A 19 31.16 -12.02 -5.48
CA HIS A 19 31.36 -10.71 -6.09
C HIS A 19 30.09 -9.82 -6.16
N VAL A 20 28.93 -10.27 -5.66
CA VAL A 20 27.72 -9.45 -5.68
C VAL A 20 27.85 -8.26 -4.71
N VAL A 21 27.45 -7.09 -5.18
CA VAL A 21 27.44 -5.82 -4.42
C VAL A 21 26.07 -5.19 -4.51
N GLY A 22 25.54 -4.70 -3.38
CA GLY A 22 24.32 -3.91 -3.34
C GLY A 22 24.62 -2.42 -3.28
N VAL A 23 23.82 -1.60 -3.95
CA VAL A 23 23.90 -0.13 -3.87
C VAL A 23 22.67 0.40 -3.14
N SER A 24 22.86 1.43 -2.31
CA SER A 24 21.77 2.13 -1.64
C SER A 24 22.08 3.63 -1.58
N GLY A 25 21.06 4.49 -1.61
CA GLY A 25 21.21 5.96 -1.68
C GLY A 25 22.19 6.60 -0.68
N PRO A 26 22.35 6.11 0.57
CA PRO A 26 23.37 6.61 1.51
C PRO A 26 24.84 6.30 1.13
N TYR A 27 25.08 5.59 0.02
CA TYR A 27 26.41 5.24 -0.49
C TYR A 27 26.77 5.93 -1.82
N LEU A 28 25.89 6.80 -2.34
CA LEU A 28 26.25 7.70 -3.44
C LEU A 28 27.25 8.74 -2.91
N GLU A 29 28.24 9.14 -3.73
CA GLU A 29 29.34 10.01 -3.27
C GLU A 29 28.82 11.31 -2.64
N GLU A 30 29.22 11.59 -1.39
CA GLU A 30 28.87 12.84 -0.70
C GLU A 30 29.45 14.04 -1.48
N GLY A 31 28.57 14.93 -1.95
CA GLY A 31 28.94 16.10 -2.77
C GLY A 31 28.99 15.85 -4.28
N GLY A 32 28.72 14.62 -4.74
CA GLY A 32 28.61 14.27 -6.16
C GLY A 32 27.22 14.55 -6.76
N GLU A 33 27.11 14.39 -8.09
CA GLU A 33 25.84 14.43 -8.81
C GLU A 33 25.04 13.12 -8.58
N TRP A 34 24.44 12.99 -7.39
CA TRP A 34 23.74 11.77 -6.97
C TRP A 34 22.58 11.36 -7.90
N ARG A 35 22.01 12.29 -8.66
CA ARG A 35 20.85 12.05 -9.54
C ARG A 35 21.21 11.21 -10.78
N PRO A 36 22.18 11.62 -11.63
CA PRO A 36 22.71 10.77 -12.70
C PRO A 36 23.20 9.41 -12.22
N GLU A 37 23.93 9.37 -11.09
CA GLU A 37 24.48 8.13 -10.52
C GLU A 37 23.36 7.16 -10.11
N LEU A 38 22.34 7.65 -9.41
CA LEU A 38 21.17 6.86 -9.02
C LEU A 38 20.39 6.33 -10.23
N LEU A 39 20.18 7.15 -11.26
CA LEU A 39 19.50 6.71 -12.49
C LEU A 39 20.33 5.69 -13.27
N TRP A 40 21.66 5.84 -13.30
CA TRP A 40 22.55 4.84 -13.87
C TRP A 40 22.42 3.50 -13.14
N HIS A 41 22.42 3.51 -11.81
CA HIS A 41 22.18 2.28 -11.03
C HIS A 41 20.81 1.68 -11.33
N CYS A 42 19.74 2.47 -11.31
CA CYS A 42 18.39 1.98 -11.64
C CYS A 42 18.32 1.38 -13.05
N GLY A 43 19.04 1.97 -14.00
CA GLY A 43 19.15 1.51 -15.37
C GLY A 43 19.93 0.22 -15.54
N THR A 44 20.82 -0.15 -14.62
CA THR A 44 21.81 -1.22 -14.82
C THR A 44 21.71 -2.37 -13.82
N VAL A 45 21.33 -2.12 -12.56
CA VAL A 45 21.29 -3.17 -11.52
C VAL A 45 20.30 -4.27 -11.87
N ALA A 46 20.60 -5.52 -11.49
CA ALA A 46 19.81 -6.67 -11.89
C ALA A 46 18.49 -6.80 -11.10
N THR A 47 18.45 -6.29 -9.87
CA THR A 47 17.29 -6.38 -8.97
C THR A 47 17.25 -5.17 -8.04
N MET A 48 16.04 -4.71 -7.71
CA MET A 48 15.77 -3.67 -6.74
C MET A 48 14.88 -4.20 -5.63
N VAL A 49 15.34 -4.05 -4.38
CA VAL A 49 14.55 -4.30 -3.18
C VAL A 49 14.01 -2.95 -2.71
N VAL A 50 12.70 -2.77 -2.83
CA VAL A 50 12.04 -1.52 -2.47
C VAL A 50 11.53 -1.63 -1.04
N LEU A 51 12.17 -0.88 -0.14
CA LEU A 51 11.66 -0.69 1.20
C LEU A 51 10.43 0.23 1.12
N LEU A 52 9.27 -0.24 1.55
CA LEU A 52 8.01 0.51 1.52
C LEU A 52 7.78 1.19 2.87
N SER A 53 7.60 2.50 2.84
CA SER A 53 7.15 3.32 3.96
C SER A 53 6.44 4.56 3.40
N ASP A 54 5.55 5.20 4.16
CA ASP A 54 4.83 6.40 3.69
C ASP A 54 5.79 7.48 3.12
N PRO A 55 6.93 7.82 3.77
CA PRO A 55 7.87 8.80 3.20
C PRO A 55 8.47 8.39 1.85
N GLN A 56 8.63 7.09 1.59
CA GLN A 56 9.14 6.60 0.31
C GLN A 56 8.05 6.60 -0.77
N LEU A 57 6.80 6.33 -0.39
CA LEU A 57 5.66 6.43 -1.30
C LEU A 57 5.39 7.90 -1.72
N ASP A 58 5.70 8.85 -0.84
CA ASP A 58 5.64 10.29 -1.11
C ASP A 58 6.93 10.88 -1.72
N SER A 59 7.89 10.05 -2.12
CA SER A 59 9.14 10.52 -2.76
C SER A 59 9.06 10.42 -4.28
N GLU A 60 9.23 11.55 -4.96
CA GLU A 60 9.21 11.58 -6.45
C GLU A 60 10.34 10.75 -7.03
N TRP A 61 11.49 10.75 -6.33
CA TRP A 61 12.63 9.94 -6.70
C TRP A 61 12.33 8.45 -6.58
N CYS A 62 11.66 8.00 -5.51
CA CYS A 62 11.27 6.59 -5.40
C CYS A 62 10.26 6.18 -6.48
N ALA A 63 9.32 7.08 -6.83
CA ALA A 63 8.41 6.85 -7.96
C ALA A 63 9.14 6.74 -9.30
N ARG A 64 10.20 7.52 -9.49
CA ARG A 64 11.06 7.51 -10.68
C ARG A 64 11.93 6.27 -10.76
N GLU A 65 12.61 5.88 -9.68
CA GLU A 65 13.39 4.62 -9.58
C GLU A 65 12.53 3.42 -9.97
N TRP A 66 11.30 3.35 -9.44
CA TRP A 66 10.32 2.33 -9.79
C TRP A 66 9.96 2.38 -11.27
N GLY A 67 9.71 3.57 -11.82
CA GLY A 67 9.38 3.78 -13.23
C GLY A 67 10.45 3.20 -14.16
N VAL A 68 11.73 3.45 -13.85
CA VAL A 68 12.86 2.92 -14.62
C VAL A 68 12.85 1.39 -14.63
N PHE A 69 12.59 0.74 -13.49
CA PHE A 69 12.49 -0.72 -13.40
C PHE A 69 11.28 -1.29 -14.15
N GLU A 70 10.11 -0.65 -14.05
CA GLU A 70 8.92 -1.02 -14.82
C GLU A 70 9.16 -0.92 -16.33
N GLU A 71 9.86 0.13 -16.78
CA GLU A 71 10.20 0.31 -18.19
C GLU A 71 11.15 -0.78 -18.69
N ARG A 72 12.17 -1.13 -17.89
CA ARG A 72 13.07 -2.27 -18.20
C ARG A 72 12.30 -3.59 -18.29
N LEU A 73 11.36 -3.81 -17.38
CA LEU A 73 10.47 -4.99 -17.41
C LEU A 73 9.58 -5.00 -18.64
N ARG A 74 9.02 -3.85 -19.04
CA ARG A 74 8.19 -3.72 -20.24
C ARG A 74 8.97 -4.02 -21.52
N ARG A 75 10.24 -3.64 -21.58
CA ARG A 75 11.14 -3.92 -22.72
C ARG A 75 11.62 -5.37 -22.76
N PHE A 76 11.61 -6.07 -21.62
CA PHE A 76 11.98 -7.47 -21.56
C PHE A 76 10.92 -8.36 -22.19
N ARG A 77 11.30 -9.19 -23.16
CA ARG A 77 10.44 -10.22 -23.76
C ARG A 77 10.85 -11.59 -23.22
N PRO A 78 10.06 -12.21 -22.32
CA PRO A 78 10.44 -13.48 -21.74
C PRO A 78 10.28 -14.62 -22.75
N ASN A 79 11.32 -15.44 -22.93
CA ASN A 79 11.23 -16.73 -23.62
C ASN A 79 10.93 -17.90 -22.66
N GLY A 80 10.82 -17.66 -21.35
CA GLY A 80 10.69 -18.71 -20.33
C GLY A 80 10.15 -18.26 -18.97
N GLY A 81 9.36 -17.19 -18.94
CA GLY A 81 8.86 -16.55 -17.71
C GLY A 81 9.55 -15.21 -17.42
N ALA A 82 8.81 -14.27 -16.84
CA ALA A 82 9.34 -12.95 -16.50
C ALA A 82 10.14 -13.02 -15.19
N PRO A 83 11.38 -12.49 -15.11
CA PRO A 83 12.05 -12.32 -13.84
C PRO A 83 11.21 -11.40 -12.93
N HIS A 84 11.38 -11.53 -11.62
CA HIS A 84 10.80 -10.64 -10.61
C HIS A 84 11.88 -9.75 -9.98
N PRO A 85 12.50 -8.82 -10.74
CA PRO A 85 13.63 -8.00 -10.31
C PRO A 85 13.20 -6.81 -9.45
N LEU A 86 11.91 -6.65 -9.19
CA LEU A 86 11.36 -5.59 -8.35
C LEU A 86 10.66 -6.23 -7.17
N LEU A 87 11.25 -6.07 -5.98
CA LEU A 87 10.89 -6.79 -4.77
C LEU A 87 10.44 -5.80 -3.68
N PRO A 88 9.14 -5.50 -3.57
CA PRO A 88 8.61 -4.59 -2.55
C PRO A 88 8.52 -5.27 -1.19
N LEU A 89 9.00 -4.58 -0.15
CA LEU A 89 9.07 -5.09 1.21
C LEU A 89 8.61 -4.01 2.20
N VAL A 90 7.60 -4.28 3.01
CA VAL A 90 7.09 -3.33 4.01
C VAL A 90 8.15 -3.05 5.08
N TRP A 91 8.78 -1.88 5.01
CA TRP A 91 9.85 -1.47 5.91
C TRP A 91 9.30 -0.95 7.24
N ARG A 92 8.20 -0.20 7.17
CA ARG A 92 7.40 0.29 8.30
C ARG A 92 5.93 0.11 7.99
N PRO A 93 5.05 0.00 9.01
CA PRO A 93 3.62 -0.07 8.80
C PRO A 93 3.16 1.10 7.93
N LEU A 94 2.37 0.79 6.91
CA LEU A 94 1.85 1.78 5.96
C LEU A 94 0.53 2.31 6.48
N LYS A 95 0.36 3.63 6.42
CA LYS A 95 -0.89 4.31 6.83
C LYS A 95 -1.65 4.85 5.64
N VAL A 96 -0.98 5.01 4.51
CA VAL A 96 -1.57 5.54 3.28
C VAL A 96 -1.86 4.40 2.29
N PRO A 97 -2.90 4.54 1.45
CA PRO A 97 -3.16 3.59 0.38
C PRO A 97 -1.94 3.49 -0.56
N LEU A 98 -1.58 2.27 -0.95
CA LEU A 98 -0.47 2.05 -1.87
C LEU A 98 -0.79 2.62 -3.26
N PRO A 99 0.17 3.25 -3.97
CA PRO A 99 -0.01 3.61 -5.37
C PRO A 99 -0.34 2.40 -6.25
N ARG A 100 -1.15 2.58 -7.30
CA ARG A 100 -1.58 1.50 -8.21
C ARG A 100 -0.41 0.69 -8.79
N ALA A 101 0.71 1.35 -9.10
CA ALA A 101 1.91 0.68 -9.60
C ALA A 101 2.47 -0.32 -8.58
N VAL A 102 2.49 0.06 -7.30
CA VAL A 102 2.94 -0.80 -6.19
C VAL A 102 1.95 -1.94 -5.94
N ARG A 103 0.64 -1.67 -5.94
CA ARG A 103 -0.41 -2.70 -5.72
C ARG A 103 -0.42 -3.83 -6.75
N LYS A 104 0.04 -3.57 -7.97
CA LYS A 104 0.13 -4.58 -9.04
C LYS A 104 1.27 -5.58 -8.84
N ARG A 105 2.14 -5.36 -7.85
CA ARG A 105 3.28 -6.24 -7.55
C ARG A 105 2.98 -7.03 -6.29
N GLN A 106 3.33 -8.32 -6.34
CA GLN A 106 3.30 -9.16 -5.14
C GLN A 106 4.35 -8.63 -4.16
N ARG A 107 3.90 -8.27 -2.96
CA ARG A 107 4.80 -7.83 -1.91
C ARG A 107 5.33 -9.01 -1.12
N LEU A 108 6.55 -8.88 -0.62
CA LEU A 108 7.21 -9.95 0.14
C LEU A 108 6.64 -10.10 1.56
N ASP A 109 5.87 -9.11 2.05
CA ASP A 109 5.22 -9.16 3.34
C ASP A 109 4.06 -10.14 3.47
N TRP A 110 3.64 -10.72 2.35
CA TRP A 110 2.63 -11.78 2.30
C TRP A 110 3.22 -13.18 2.45
N VAL A 111 4.56 -13.30 2.44
CA VAL A 111 5.27 -14.56 2.63
C VAL A 111 5.87 -14.56 4.04
N GLU A 112 5.91 -15.72 4.70
CA GLU A 112 6.29 -15.90 6.10
C GLU A 112 7.49 -15.06 6.59
N PRO A 113 7.58 -14.73 7.90
CA PRO A 113 6.59 -15.07 8.93
C PRO A 113 5.33 -14.21 8.80
N VAL A 114 4.17 -14.84 8.99
CA VAL A 114 2.85 -14.20 8.91
C VAL A 114 2.78 -13.07 9.95
N GLY A 115 2.33 -11.87 9.54
CA GLY A 115 2.09 -10.73 10.43
C GLY A 115 3.16 -9.64 10.45
N HIS A 116 4.28 -9.80 9.73
CA HIS A 116 5.27 -8.72 9.63
C HIS A 116 4.85 -7.56 8.71
N ALA A 117 3.83 -7.75 7.87
CA ALA A 117 3.19 -6.66 7.10
C ALA A 117 2.68 -5.53 8.04
N ASP A 118 2.15 -5.90 9.22
CA ASP A 118 1.56 -4.97 10.16
C ASP A 118 2.60 -4.24 11.04
N ARG A 119 3.82 -4.79 11.14
CA ARG A 119 4.90 -4.25 11.98
C ARG A 119 6.06 -3.64 11.18
N GLY A 120 6.24 -4.08 9.95
CA GLY A 120 7.37 -3.75 9.09
C GLY A 120 8.67 -4.44 9.49
N VAL A 121 9.60 -4.56 8.54
CA VAL A 121 10.92 -5.18 8.74
C VAL A 121 11.78 -4.44 9.76
N LEU A 122 11.59 -3.12 9.89
CA LEU A 122 12.32 -2.34 10.88
C LEU A 122 12.02 -2.81 12.30
N ASP A 123 10.75 -3.06 12.64
CA ASP A 123 10.36 -3.59 13.95
C ASP A 123 10.95 -4.99 14.16
N LEU A 124 10.78 -5.87 13.17
CA LEU A 124 11.27 -7.25 13.21
C LEU A 124 12.77 -7.32 13.52
N MET A 125 13.55 -6.43 12.93
CA MET A 125 15.00 -6.33 13.14
C MET A 125 15.41 -6.07 14.60
N TYR A 126 14.52 -5.49 15.41
CA TYR A 126 14.75 -5.21 16.83
C TYR A 126 14.01 -6.16 17.77
N THR A 127 12.80 -6.59 17.41
CA THR A 127 11.93 -7.37 18.30
C THR A 127 12.08 -8.88 18.13
N SER A 128 12.45 -9.35 16.92
CA SER A 128 12.53 -10.79 16.60
C SER A 128 13.73 -11.09 15.67
N PRO A 129 14.97 -11.12 16.20
CA PRO A 129 16.19 -11.24 15.39
C PRO A 129 16.28 -12.52 14.54
N ASP A 130 15.73 -13.64 15.01
CA ASP A 130 15.71 -14.90 14.26
C ASP A 130 14.83 -14.81 13.00
N ASP A 131 13.61 -14.30 13.17
CA ASP A 131 12.67 -14.06 12.08
C ASP A 131 13.22 -13.06 11.06
N TYR A 132 13.88 -12.01 11.55
CA TYR A 132 14.58 -11.05 10.69
C TYR A 132 15.70 -11.72 9.86
N ARG A 133 16.52 -12.58 10.47
CA ARG A 133 17.57 -13.31 9.74
C ARG A 133 16.99 -14.26 8.70
N ALA A 134 15.92 -14.97 9.04
CA ALA A 134 15.21 -15.85 8.12
C ALA A 134 14.61 -15.06 6.93
N LEU A 135 14.05 -13.87 7.20
CA LEU A 135 13.58 -12.97 6.16
C LEU A 135 14.73 -12.54 5.24
N CYS A 136 15.85 -12.04 5.78
CA CYS A 136 17.02 -11.65 4.97
C CYS A 136 17.48 -12.81 4.07
N PHE A 137 17.61 -14.02 4.61
CA PHE A 137 18.01 -15.20 3.84
C PHE A 137 17.08 -15.46 2.64
N ARG A 138 15.76 -15.43 2.87
CA ARG A 138 14.76 -15.61 1.79
C ARG A 138 14.81 -14.51 0.74
N VAL A 139 14.87 -13.24 1.17
CA VAL A 139 14.96 -12.09 0.25
C VAL A 139 16.26 -12.18 -0.54
N GLY A 140 17.37 -12.56 0.09
CA GLY A 140 18.66 -12.78 -0.57
C GLY A 140 18.56 -13.84 -1.68
N GLY A 141 17.89 -14.96 -1.42
CA GLY A 141 17.64 -15.99 -2.43
C GLY A 141 16.74 -15.53 -3.58
N LEU A 142 15.74 -14.67 -3.31
CA LEU A 142 14.91 -14.06 -4.35
C LEU A 142 15.72 -13.10 -5.24
N VAL A 143 16.54 -12.26 -4.62
CA VAL A 143 17.45 -11.34 -5.32
C VAL A 143 18.42 -12.12 -6.21
N ALA A 144 19.07 -13.17 -5.69
CA ALA A 144 19.99 -13.99 -6.47
C ALA A 144 19.31 -14.65 -7.68
N ARG A 145 18.09 -15.20 -7.51
CA ARG A 145 17.33 -15.78 -8.62
C ARG A 145 16.93 -14.75 -9.67
N ALA A 146 16.46 -13.58 -9.24
CA ALA A 146 16.11 -12.51 -10.17
C ALA A 146 17.35 -11.99 -10.92
N ALA A 147 18.49 -11.89 -10.24
CA ALA A 147 19.75 -11.47 -10.84
C ALA A 147 20.31 -12.44 -11.88
N ALA A 148 19.98 -13.73 -11.80
CA ALA A 148 20.38 -14.74 -12.80
C ALA A 148 19.74 -14.53 -14.18
N THR A 149 18.72 -13.68 -14.30
CA THR A 149 18.10 -13.28 -15.58
C THR A 149 17.97 -11.76 -15.61
N PRO A 150 19.07 -11.03 -15.78
CA PRO A 150 19.08 -9.58 -15.65
C PRO A 150 18.24 -8.93 -16.74
N LEU A 151 17.53 -7.85 -16.38
CA LEU A 151 16.82 -7.04 -17.35
C LEU A 151 17.81 -6.30 -18.26
N PRO A 152 17.46 -6.07 -19.54
CA PRO A 152 18.21 -5.20 -20.43
C PRO A 152 18.48 -3.85 -19.74
N PRO A 153 19.70 -3.32 -19.85
CA PRO A 153 20.00 -2.03 -19.25
C PRO A 153 19.26 -0.90 -19.97
N LEU A 154 18.96 0.17 -19.25
CA LEU A 154 18.58 1.47 -19.81
C LEU A 154 19.75 2.43 -19.67
N SER A 155 20.04 3.20 -20.72
CA SER A 155 20.99 4.30 -20.61
C SER A 155 20.46 5.39 -19.66
N THR A 156 21.36 6.20 -19.10
CA THR A 156 20.96 7.29 -18.18
C THR A 156 20.01 8.28 -18.86
N SER A 157 20.25 8.64 -20.12
CA SER A 157 19.36 9.54 -20.88
C SER A 157 17.97 8.92 -21.10
N GLU A 158 17.89 7.61 -21.36
CA GLU A 158 16.59 6.94 -21.44
C GLU A 158 15.91 6.90 -20.07
N ALA A 159 16.64 6.61 -19.00
CA ALA A 159 16.12 6.58 -17.63
C ALA A 159 15.60 7.96 -17.18
N GLU A 160 16.24 9.05 -17.58
CA GLU A 160 15.78 10.43 -17.34
C GLU A 160 14.44 10.73 -18.02
N SER A 161 14.22 10.15 -19.20
CA SER A 161 12.96 10.31 -19.95
C SER A 161 11.81 9.47 -19.40
N VAL A 162 12.07 8.55 -18.47
CA VAL A 162 11.02 7.71 -17.87
C VAL A 162 10.20 8.54 -16.89
N GLU A 163 8.88 8.53 -17.12
CA GLU A 163 7.91 9.13 -16.21
C GLU A 163 7.88 8.38 -14.86
N PRO A 164 7.70 9.07 -13.73
CA PRO A 164 7.49 8.43 -12.44
C PRO A 164 6.31 7.43 -12.47
N ALA A 165 6.47 6.28 -11.82
CA ALA A 165 5.46 5.21 -11.83
C ALA A 165 4.14 5.59 -11.15
N TRP A 166 4.17 6.60 -10.29
CA TRP A 166 2.98 7.25 -9.75
C TRP A 166 3.23 8.74 -9.56
N LYS A 167 2.15 9.50 -9.54
CA LYS A 167 2.19 10.90 -9.12
C LYS A 167 2.28 10.91 -7.60
N VAL A 168 3.37 11.45 -7.09
CA VAL A 168 3.50 11.75 -5.67
C VAL A 168 2.43 12.75 -5.29
N ARG A 169 1.78 12.52 -4.15
CA ARG A 169 0.91 13.54 -3.56
C ARG A 169 1.78 14.76 -3.34
N ALA A 170 1.51 15.86 -4.05
CA ALA A 170 2.15 17.12 -3.77
C ALA A 170 2.08 17.32 -2.26
N ARG A 171 3.25 17.44 -1.61
CA ARG A 171 3.32 17.70 -0.17
C ARG A 171 2.46 18.95 0.04
N ALA A 172 1.28 18.75 0.61
CA ALA A 172 0.24 19.75 0.51
C ALA A 172 0.65 20.94 1.38
N ASP A 173 1.17 21.98 0.74
CA ASP A 173 0.72 23.31 1.07
C ASP A 173 -0.78 23.36 0.73
N GLY A 174 -1.60 22.98 1.72
CA GLY A 174 -2.92 23.54 1.97
C GLY A 174 -4.09 23.31 0.99
N ALA A 175 -3.95 22.58 -0.12
CA ALA A 175 -5.12 22.35 -1.01
C ALA A 175 -5.12 20.94 -1.61
N ALA A 176 -5.59 19.96 -0.84
CA ALA A 176 -6.00 18.67 -1.39
C ALA A 176 -7.09 18.92 -2.46
N ARG A 177 -6.86 18.42 -3.68
CA ARG A 177 -7.92 18.27 -4.67
C ARG A 177 -8.95 17.32 -4.05
N LYS A 178 -10.08 17.85 -3.56
CA LYS A 178 -11.14 17.05 -2.95
C LYS A 178 -11.61 16.02 -3.98
N GLU A 179 -11.28 14.75 -3.77
CA GLU A 179 -11.96 13.67 -4.46
C GLU A 179 -13.44 13.76 -4.09
N ASP A 180 -14.30 13.88 -5.10
CA ASP A 180 -15.74 13.87 -4.90
C ASP A 180 -16.21 12.42 -4.73
N PHE A 181 -16.35 12.02 -3.47
CA PHE A 181 -16.85 10.70 -3.08
C PHE A 181 -18.36 10.55 -3.31
N THR A 182 -19.06 11.67 -3.54
CA THR A 182 -20.49 11.70 -3.88
C THR A 182 -20.74 11.76 -5.39
N ALA A 183 -19.69 11.82 -6.21
CA ALA A 183 -19.83 11.81 -7.66
C ALA A 183 -20.59 10.55 -8.13
N GLY A 184 -21.66 10.77 -8.90
CA GLY A 184 -22.52 9.69 -9.43
C GLY A 184 -23.43 9.04 -8.39
N LEU A 185 -23.54 9.60 -7.19
CA LEU A 185 -24.44 9.12 -6.15
C LEU A 185 -25.89 9.49 -6.50
N ASP A 186 -26.78 8.49 -6.50
CA ASP A 186 -28.22 8.73 -6.57
C ASP A 186 -28.73 9.21 -5.21
N HIS A 187 -29.06 10.49 -5.11
CA HIS A 187 -29.56 11.09 -3.87
C HIS A 187 -30.95 10.57 -3.46
N SER A 188 -31.69 9.95 -4.38
CA SER A 188 -32.99 9.34 -4.09
C SER A 188 -32.88 7.90 -3.55
N ALA A 189 -31.69 7.30 -3.63
CA ALA A 189 -31.46 5.95 -3.14
C ALA A 189 -31.52 5.89 -1.59
N PRO A 190 -31.87 4.70 -1.02
CA PRO A 190 -31.78 4.45 0.42
C PRO A 190 -30.40 4.84 0.98
N TRP A 191 -30.37 5.28 2.23
CA TRP A 191 -29.12 5.76 2.84
C TRP A 191 -28.05 4.67 2.87
N GLU A 192 -28.44 3.39 2.96
CA GLU A 192 -27.55 2.24 2.93
C GLU A 192 -26.76 2.18 1.62
N THR A 193 -27.48 2.33 0.50
CA THR A 193 -26.90 2.37 -0.85
C THR A 193 -25.97 3.57 -1.02
N ARG A 194 -26.35 4.73 -0.49
CA ARG A 194 -25.53 5.96 -0.54
C ARG A 194 -24.24 5.81 0.25
N VAL A 195 -24.30 5.23 1.45
CA VAL A 195 -23.13 4.94 2.29
C VAL A 195 -22.24 3.89 1.65
N ALA A 196 -22.82 2.81 1.12
CA ALA A 196 -22.08 1.75 0.42
C ALA A 196 -21.33 2.31 -0.80
N HIS A 197 -21.95 3.21 -1.57
CA HIS A 197 -21.30 3.93 -2.66
C HIS A 197 -20.06 4.68 -2.18
N VAL A 198 -20.19 5.51 -1.14
CA VAL A 198 -19.06 6.29 -0.60
C VAL A 198 -17.94 5.37 -0.11
N LEU A 199 -18.26 4.32 0.66
CA LEU A 199 -17.27 3.36 1.15
C LEU A 199 -16.56 2.60 0.02
N SER A 200 -17.29 2.19 -1.02
CA SER A 200 -16.74 1.49 -2.19
C SER A 200 -15.74 2.34 -2.98
N ARG A 201 -15.80 3.66 -2.79
CA ARG A 201 -14.93 4.64 -3.45
C ARG A 201 -13.67 4.93 -2.64
N VAL A 202 -13.51 4.38 -1.44
CA VAL A 202 -12.32 4.54 -0.59
C VAL A 202 -11.28 3.47 -0.96
N PRO A 203 -10.22 3.78 -1.75
CA PRO A 203 -9.31 2.74 -2.25
C PRO A 203 -8.52 2.05 -1.13
N ALA A 204 -8.41 2.70 0.02
CA ALA A 204 -7.77 2.16 1.22
C ALA A 204 -8.50 0.90 1.72
N LEU A 205 -9.83 0.86 1.61
CA LEU A 205 -10.64 -0.26 2.09
C LEU A 205 -10.52 -1.51 1.21
N ASP A 206 -9.83 -1.42 0.06
CA ASP A 206 -9.45 -2.58 -0.77
C ASP A 206 -8.14 -3.24 -0.30
N GLU A 207 -7.44 -2.66 0.66
CA GLU A 207 -6.25 -3.26 1.27
C GLU A 207 -6.66 -4.11 2.47
N GLU A 208 -6.30 -5.40 2.49
CA GLU A 208 -6.72 -6.35 3.54
C GLU A 208 -6.42 -5.88 4.97
N HIS A 209 -5.23 -5.32 5.20
CA HIS A 209 -4.82 -4.82 6.51
C HIS A 209 -5.60 -3.58 6.94
N LEU A 210 -5.86 -2.63 6.03
CA LEU A 210 -6.66 -1.43 6.32
C LEU A 210 -8.15 -1.78 6.50
N TRP A 211 -8.66 -2.73 5.72
CA TRP A 211 -10.00 -3.28 5.91
C TRP A 211 -10.16 -3.95 7.28
N ARG A 212 -9.18 -4.75 7.71
CA ARG A 212 -9.15 -5.34 9.06
C ARG A 212 -9.08 -4.27 10.15
N ALA A 213 -8.22 -3.26 9.99
CA ALA A 213 -8.12 -2.15 10.93
C ALA A 213 -9.44 -1.37 11.03
N PHE A 214 -10.07 -1.09 9.89
CA PHE A 214 -11.38 -0.46 9.78
C PHE A 214 -12.46 -1.26 10.51
N LEU A 215 -12.58 -2.56 10.27
CA LEU A 215 -13.55 -3.43 10.95
C LEU A 215 -13.31 -3.54 12.45
N SER A 216 -12.04 -3.61 12.87
CA SER A 216 -11.66 -3.60 14.29
C SER A 216 -12.11 -2.32 14.96
N ARG A 217 -11.77 -1.17 14.34
CA ARG A 217 -12.12 0.14 14.88
C ARG A 217 -13.62 0.37 14.93
N LEU A 218 -14.35 -0.05 13.90
CA LEU A 218 -15.80 -0.01 13.88
C LEU A 218 -16.42 -0.83 15.02
N GLY A 219 -15.82 -1.99 15.36
CA GLY A 219 -16.24 -2.79 16.51
C GLY A 219 -16.03 -2.08 17.86
N GLU A 220 -14.89 -1.40 18.02
CA GLU A 220 -14.58 -0.61 19.22
C GLU A 220 -15.56 0.56 19.41
N LEU A 221 -15.86 1.31 18.35
CA LEU A 221 -16.78 2.47 18.39
C LEU A 221 -18.21 2.07 18.78
N ARG A 222 -18.62 0.84 18.43
CA ARG A 222 -19.91 0.25 18.78
C ARG A 222 -20.00 -0.27 20.22
N GLY A 223 -18.90 -0.24 20.98
CA GLY A 223 -18.83 -0.83 22.33
C GLY A 223 -19.00 -2.36 22.34
N GLY A 224 -18.77 -3.04 21.20
CA GLY A 224 -19.01 -4.48 21.01
C GLY A 224 -17.74 -5.30 20.73
N ARG A 225 -17.91 -6.61 20.48
CA ARG A 225 -16.82 -7.47 19.98
C ARG A 225 -16.44 -7.02 18.56
N ALA A 226 -15.13 -6.97 18.28
CA ALA A 226 -14.60 -6.70 16.95
C ALA A 226 -15.31 -7.57 15.90
N GLN A 227 -15.71 -6.98 14.76
CA GLN A 227 -16.29 -7.77 13.68
C GLN A 227 -15.23 -8.76 13.19
N ASN A 228 -15.59 -10.05 13.14
CA ASN A 228 -14.66 -11.07 12.67
C ASN A 228 -14.32 -10.81 11.20
N PRO A 229 -13.07 -10.44 10.85
CA PRO A 229 -12.72 -10.09 9.47
C PRO A 229 -12.90 -11.26 8.49
N LEU A 230 -12.94 -12.50 8.98
CA LEU A 230 -13.20 -13.68 8.17
C LEU A 230 -14.65 -13.73 7.63
N LEU A 231 -15.58 -12.99 8.23
CA LEU A 231 -16.96 -12.85 7.72
C LEU A 231 -17.06 -11.80 6.60
N TRP A 232 -15.99 -11.04 6.37
CA TRP A 232 -15.97 -9.88 5.48
C TRP A 232 -14.69 -9.88 4.61
N PRO A 233 -14.48 -10.89 3.76
CA PRO A 233 -13.25 -10.99 2.98
C PRO A 233 -13.14 -9.85 1.94
N VAL A 234 -11.92 -9.35 1.72
CA VAL A 234 -11.62 -8.31 0.71
C VAL A 234 -11.76 -8.80 -0.73
N THR A 235 -11.98 -10.11 -0.93
CA THR A 235 -12.13 -10.73 -2.25
C THR A 235 -13.42 -10.37 -2.97
N GLU A 236 -14.43 -9.85 -2.26
CA GLU A 236 -15.67 -9.34 -2.87
C GLU A 236 -15.44 -7.96 -3.50
N PRO A 237 -16.12 -7.62 -4.61
CA PRO A 237 -16.00 -6.28 -5.18
C PRO A 237 -16.47 -5.22 -4.17
N ALA A 238 -15.85 -4.03 -4.24
CA ALA A 238 -15.87 -3.06 -3.17
C ALA A 238 -17.28 -2.59 -2.77
N PHE A 239 -18.19 -2.48 -3.75
CA PHE A 239 -19.55 -2.03 -3.52
C PHE A 239 -20.41 -3.09 -2.82
N GLU A 240 -20.32 -4.35 -3.24
CA GLU A 240 -21.06 -5.47 -2.66
C GLU A 240 -20.60 -5.72 -1.22
N ARG A 241 -19.28 -5.67 -0.98
CA ARG A 241 -18.68 -5.77 0.35
C ARG A 241 -19.19 -4.66 1.28
N ALA A 242 -19.17 -3.41 0.80
CA ALA A 242 -19.66 -2.26 1.55
C ALA A 242 -21.17 -2.35 1.80
N SER A 243 -21.96 -2.75 0.80
CA SER A 243 -23.42 -2.88 0.89
C SER A 243 -23.84 -3.86 1.97
N ARG A 244 -23.23 -5.06 1.99
CA ARG A 244 -23.52 -6.08 3.01
C ARG A 244 -23.16 -5.61 4.41
N LEU A 245 -22.04 -4.88 4.56
CA LEU A 245 -21.62 -4.33 5.85
C LEU A 245 -22.65 -3.33 6.36
N VAL A 246 -23.08 -2.41 5.49
CA VAL A 246 -24.04 -1.37 5.85
C VAL A 246 -25.42 -1.98 6.16
N GLU A 247 -25.88 -2.94 5.36
CA GLU A 247 -27.11 -3.71 5.62
C GLU A 247 -27.05 -4.47 6.95
N HIS A 248 -25.91 -5.06 7.29
CA HIS A 248 -25.74 -5.72 8.59
C HIS A 248 -25.83 -4.74 9.76
N LEU A 249 -25.29 -3.53 9.60
CA LEU A 249 -25.32 -2.48 10.61
C LEU A 249 -26.71 -1.86 10.76
N SER A 250 -27.42 -1.62 9.65
CA SER A 250 -28.76 -1.02 9.64
C SER A 250 -29.80 -1.89 10.33
N HIS A 251 -29.65 -3.21 10.30
CA HIS A 251 -30.51 -4.14 11.04
C HIS A 251 -30.34 -4.07 12.57
N GLN A 252 -29.25 -3.46 13.06
CA GLN A 252 -28.88 -3.51 14.49
C GLN A 252 -28.85 -2.13 15.15
N HIS A 253 -28.69 -1.06 14.36
CA HIS A 253 -28.44 0.29 14.87
C HIS A 253 -29.16 1.32 14.02
N HIS A 254 -29.43 2.48 14.62
CA HIS A 254 -29.98 3.63 13.91
C HIS A 254 -29.01 4.10 12.80
N ALA A 255 -29.57 4.70 11.75
CA ALA A 255 -28.77 5.14 10.60
C ALA A 255 -27.76 6.23 11.00
N SER A 256 -28.18 7.18 11.84
CA SER A 256 -27.33 8.26 12.36
C SER A 256 -26.08 7.73 13.09
N ASP A 257 -26.25 6.80 14.02
CA ASP A 257 -25.15 6.17 14.76
C ASP A 257 -24.24 5.36 13.82
N THR A 258 -24.85 4.58 12.92
CA THR A 258 -24.11 3.76 11.95
C THR A 258 -23.21 4.64 11.07
N ILE A 259 -23.76 5.71 10.51
CA ILE A 259 -23.03 6.63 9.63
C ILE A 259 -21.92 7.35 10.41
N ALA A 260 -22.19 7.77 11.66
CA ALA A 260 -21.19 8.41 12.51
C ALA A 260 -20.00 7.48 12.79
N TRP A 261 -20.24 6.22 13.13
CA TRP A 261 -19.16 5.25 13.37
C TRP A 261 -18.39 4.93 12.08
N LEU A 262 -19.07 4.76 10.95
CA LEU A 262 -18.42 4.51 9.67
C LEU A 262 -17.54 5.69 9.25
N SER A 263 -18.04 6.92 9.40
CA SER A 263 -17.27 8.15 9.13
C SER A 263 -16.00 8.21 9.98
N LEU A 264 -16.12 7.98 11.29
CA LEU A 264 -14.99 8.04 12.21
C LEU A 264 -13.98 6.91 11.97
N ALA A 265 -14.46 5.67 11.76
CA ALA A 265 -13.60 4.53 11.45
C ALA A 265 -12.84 4.75 10.13
N VAL A 266 -13.48 5.28 9.08
CA VAL A 266 -12.81 5.64 7.82
C VAL A 266 -11.72 6.68 8.08
N ARG A 267 -12.04 7.75 8.83
CA ARG A 267 -11.08 8.82 9.13
C ARG A 267 -9.83 8.29 9.83
N GLU A 268 -10.03 7.53 10.90
CA GLU A 268 -8.93 7.11 11.78
C GLU A 268 -8.07 5.98 11.18
N THR A 269 -8.63 5.18 10.27
CA THR A 269 -7.92 4.00 9.73
C THR A 269 -7.37 4.21 8.32
N THR A 270 -8.01 5.05 7.51
CA THR A 270 -7.61 5.25 6.10
C THR A 270 -6.95 6.60 5.84
N GLY A 271 -7.14 7.57 6.72
CA GLY A 271 -6.70 8.96 6.53
C GLY A 271 -7.38 9.68 5.36
N VAL A 272 -8.50 9.15 4.84
CA VAL A 272 -9.26 9.76 3.74
C VAL A 272 -10.36 10.65 4.31
N ASP A 273 -9.98 11.84 4.78
CA ASP A 273 -10.89 12.81 5.41
C ASP A 273 -12.09 13.15 4.52
N GLY A 274 -11.89 13.28 3.21
CA GLY A 274 -12.97 13.61 2.27
C GLY A 274 -14.08 12.55 2.20
N ALA A 275 -13.75 11.28 2.38
CA ALA A 275 -14.75 10.21 2.43
C ALA A 275 -15.49 10.20 3.77
N ALA A 276 -14.77 10.43 4.88
CA ALA A 276 -15.38 10.58 6.20
C ALA A 276 -16.34 11.78 6.25
N ASP A 277 -15.94 12.93 5.67
CA ASP A 277 -16.78 14.11 5.52
C ASP A 277 -18.02 13.81 4.67
N ALA A 278 -17.85 13.13 3.52
CA ALA A 278 -18.96 12.74 2.67
C ALA A 278 -19.96 11.81 3.39
N LEU A 279 -19.48 10.86 4.20
CA LEU A 279 -20.34 10.03 5.04
C LEU A 279 -21.11 10.86 6.06
N ALA A 280 -20.44 11.79 6.75
CA ALA A 280 -21.09 12.63 7.76
C ALA A 280 -22.20 13.52 7.17
N LEU A 281 -22.09 13.91 5.89
CA LEU A 281 -23.15 14.63 5.17
C LEU A 281 -24.38 13.76 4.82
N LEU A 282 -24.27 12.44 4.93
CA LEU A 282 -25.38 11.52 4.66
C LEU A 282 -26.23 11.21 5.90
N ILE A 283 -25.85 11.71 7.09
CA ILE A 283 -26.60 11.52 8.32
C ILE A 283 -28.03 12.07 8.10
N PRO A 284 -29.08 11.23 8.25
CA PRO A 284 -30.46 11.68 8.13
C PRO A 284 -30.78 12.74 9.19
N ASP A 285 -31.61 13.71 8.83
CA ASP A 285 -32.14 14.67 9.79
C ASP A 285 -32.99 13.90 10.82
N PRO A 286 -32.73 14.00 12.13
CA PRO A 286 -33.48 13.27 13.17
C PRO A 286 -34.99 13.44 13.08
N ASP A 287 -35.48 14.53 12.49
CA ASP A 287 -36.90 14.81 12.31
C ASP A 287 -37.57 13.98 11.18
N THR A 288 -36.79 13.27 10.35
CA THR A 288 -37.31 12.46 9.23
C THR A 288 -37.53 11.00 9.60
N GLU A 289 -36.89 10.50 10.68
CA GLU A 289 -37.01 9.10 11.12
C GLU A 289 -38.20 8.83 12.06
N GLY A 290 -38.90 9.87 12.50
CA GLY A 290 -40.00 9.78 13.48
C GLY A 290 -41.40 9.43 12.94
N SER A 291 -41.54 8.96 11.68
CA SER A 291 -42.86 8.63 11.10
C SER A 291 -43.05 7.14 10.76
N LEU A 292 -42.40 6.25 11.50
CA LEU A 292 -42.78 4.83 11.51
C LEU A 292 -42.93 4.37 12.95
N ASP A 293 -44.17 4.36 13.43
CA ASP A 293 -44.60 3.66 14.63
C ASP A 293 -46.12 3.40 14.53
N PRO A 294 -46.66 2.25 14.95
CA PRO A 294 -46.15 0.87 14.94
C PRO A 294 -46.89 -0.04 13.94
#